data_AF-A0A1N5W7G9-F1
#
_entry.id   AF-A0A1N5W7G9-F1
#
_cell.length_a   1.000
_cell.length_b   1.000
_cell.length_c   1.000
_cell.angle_alpha   90.00
_cell.angle_beta   90.00
_cell.angle_gamma   90.00
#
_symmetry.space_group_name_H-M   'P 1'
#
loop_
_entity.id
_entity.type
_entity.pdbx_description
1 polymer ?
#
loop_
_entity_poly.entity_id
_entity_poly.type
_entity_poly.pdbx_seq_one_letter_code
_entity_poly.pdbx_strand_id
1 'polypeptide(L)'
;MRRVAPILAFVLLMTLSACTSEPEESGHAALALFLDSDVTAATKGAVEQRLRSMPSVEDVALETREQAYESLKESLKDSPDLLADLRPEVMPESFRATVTDASIAEAVELVMAEVDGVEDVALRTAQTDPLPSRIGVIVRLESTVTGEQRATVEKAVRALPDAESVEFEERDAAYERLREQCRGKGDLVTQLGPQMTRASLRFQMPLDPKGPGLAELLKLDGVDVVRLVPVAMV
;
A
#
# COMPACT_ATOMS: atom_id res chain seq x y z
N MET A 1 61.42 46.69 12.10
CA MET A 1 60.82 45.42 12.57
C MET A 1 59.43 45.28 11.93
N ARG A 2 59.22 44.19 11.15
CA ARG A 2 57.97 43.43 10.86
C ARG A 2 56.63 44.22 10.95
N ARG A 3 55.73 44.29 9.97
CA ARG A 3 55.05 43.29 9.10
C ARG A 3 54.34 44.08 7.96
N VAL A 4 54.43 43.84 6.65
CA VAL A 4 53.95 42.74 5.77
C VAL A 4 52.44 42.40 5.89
N ALA A 5 51.66 42.97 4.94
CA ALA A 5 50.53 42.38 4.16
C ALA A 5 49.19 42.03 4.87
N PRO A 6 48.09 41.68 4.13
CA PRO A 6 47.51 42.26 2.91
C PRO A 6 45.96 42.38 2.97
N ILE A 7 45.40 42.90 1.88
CA ILE A 7 43.99 42.94 1.44
C ILE A 7 43.21 41.66 1.82
N LEU A 8 42.14 41.84 2.59
CA LEU A 8 41.18 40.79 2.92
C LEU A 8 40.30 40.49 1.69
N ALA A 9 40.67 39.46 0.94
CA ALA A 9 39.81 38.87 -0.08
C ALA A 9 38.60 38.20 0.60
N PHE A 10 37.42 38.73 0.34
CA PHE A 10 36.15 38.13 0.75
C PHE A 10 35.88 36.93 -0.16
N VAL A 11 36.43 35.76 0.20
CA VAL A 11 36.12 34.50 -0.46
C VAL A 11 34.71 34.09 -0.03
N LEU A 12 33.77 34.29 -0.94
CA LEU A 12 32.41 33.78 -0.89
C LEU A 12 32.47 32.24 -0.88
N LEU A 13 32.46 31.63 0.30
CA LEU A 13 32.22 30.20 0.48
C LEU A 13 30.75 29.92 0.15
N MET A 14 30.46 29.71 -1.13
CA MET A 14 29.27 28.99 -1.55
C MET A 14 29.41 27.56 -1.03
N THR A 15 28.81 27.28 0.12
CA THR A 15 28.50 25.93 0.54
C THR A 15 27.53 25.37 -0.49
N LEU A 16 28.07 24.63 -1.46
CA LEU A 16 27.30 23.68 -2.24
C LEU A 16 26.72 22.68 -1.24
N SER A 17 25.53 22.96 -0.73
CA SER A 17 24.57 21.92 -0.40
C SER A 17 24.39 21.13 -1.68
N ALA A 18 25.23 20.12 -1.87
CA ALA A 18 24.86 18.99 -2.69
C ALA A 18 23.54 18.51 -2.10
N CYS A 19 22.45 18.86 -2.78
CA CYS A 19 21.19 18.16 -2.71
C CYS A 19 21.51 16.68 -2.97
N THR A 20 21.80 15.94 -1.90
CA THR A 20 21.45 14.54 -1.88
C THR A 20 19.95 14.58 -1.78
N SER A 21 19.27 14.63 -2.93
CA SER A 21 17.89 14.15 -2.99
C SER A 21 18.00 12.71 -2.54
N GLU A 22 17.61 12.46 -1.29
CA GLU A 22 17.31 11.11 -0.83
C GLU A 22 16.46 10.48 -1.93
N PRO A 23 16.78 9.25 -2.37
CA PRO A 23 15.98 8.59 -3.40
C PRO A 23 14.54 8.65 -2.89
N GLU A 24 13.63 9.28 -3.66
CA GLU A 24 12.21 9.25 -3.35
C GLU A 24 11.86 7.78 -3.18
N GLU A 25 11.68 7.31 -1.94
CA GLU A 25 11.14 5.99 -1.68
C GLU A 25 9.84 5.96 -2.45
N SER A 26 9.78 5.12 -3.47
CA SER A 26 8.77 5.20 -4.53
C SER A 26 7.40 5.37 -3.90
N GLY A 27 6.86 6.58 -3.96
CA GLY A 27 5.56 6.94 -3.39
C GLY A 27 4.40 6.34 -4.17
N HIS A 28 4.64 5.25 -4.89
CA HIS A 28 3.68 4.56 -5.73
C HIS A 28 3.20 3.31 -5.03
N ALA A 29 1.89 3.09 -5.06
CA ALA A 29 1.28 1.86 -4.63
C ALA A 29 0.78 1.09 -5.85
N ALA A 30 0.98 -0.22 -5.88
CA ALA A 30 0.37 -1.08 -6.88
C ALA A 30 -0.99 -1.55 -6.38
N LEU A 31 -1.99 -1.41 -7.24
CA LEU A 31 -3.39 -1.72 -6.99
C LEU A 31 -3.83 -2.89 -7.87
N ALA A 32 -4.59 -3.79 -7.27
CA ALA A 32 -5.12 -4.99 -7.90
C ALA A 32 -6.61 -5.09 -7.58
N LEU A 33 -7.48 -4.90 -8.57
CA LEU A 33 -8.93 -5.04 -8.42
C LEU A 33 -9.35 -6.38 -8.99
N PHE A 34 -9.72 -7.31 -8.13
CA PHE A 34 -10.23 -8.61 -8.51
C PHE A 34 -11.72 -8.48 -8.86
N LEU A 35 -12.10 -9.05 -9.99
CA LEU A 35 -13.46 -8.98 -10.50
C LEU A 35 -14.27 -10.20 -10.08
N ASP A 36 -15.57 -9.99 -9.86
CA ASP A 36 -16.51 -11.08 -9.62
C ASP A 36 -16.42 -12.15 -10.71
N SER A 37 -16.55 -13.41 -10.30
CA SER A 37 -16.38 -14.56 -11.20
C SER A 37 -17.32 -14.54 -12.42
N ASP A 38 -18.52 -13.98 -12.28
CA ASP A 38 -19.58 -13.88 -13.28
C ASP A 38 -19.80 -12.45 -13.81
N VAL A 39 -18.82 -11.55 -13.61
CA VAL A 39 -18.89 -10.16 -14.07
C VAL A 39 -19.22 -10.06 -15.56
N THR A 40 -20.20 -9.23 -15.91
CA THR A 40 -20.56 -9.02 -17.32
C THR A 40 -19.53 -8.15 -18.03
N ALA A 41 -19.44 -8.24 -19.36
CA ALA A 41 -18.56 -7.36 -20.15
C ALA A 41 -18.89 -5.86 -19.95
N ALA A 42 -20.18 -5.53 -19.75
CA ALA A 42 -20.62 -4.16 -19.51
C ALA A 42 -20.17 -3.66 -18.11
N THR A 43 -20.38 -4.48 -17.07
CA THR A 43 -19.93 -4.18 -15.70
C THR A 43 -18.41 -4.03 -15.66
N LYS A 44 -17.67 -4.95 -16.28
CA LYS A 44 -16.22 -4.87 -16.39
C LYS A 44 -15.74 -3.57 -17.06
N GLY A 45 -16.37 -3.16 -18.16
CA GLY A 45 -16.06 -1.89 -18.82
C GLY A 45 -16.34 -0.67 -17.93
N ALA A 46 -17.39 -0.73 -17.10
CA ALA A 46 -17.70 0.32 -16.13
C ALA A 46 -16.66 0.38 -14.99
N VAL A 47 -16.21 -0.78 -14.48
CA VAL A 47 -15.12 -0.86 -13.49
C VAL A 47 -13.83 -0.26 -14.05
N GLU A 48 -13.43 -0.62 -15.27
CA GLU A 48 -12.24 -0.09 -15.93
C GLU A 48 -12.29 1.44 -16.11
N GLN A 49 -13.43 1.95 -16.59
CA GLN A 49 -13.64 3.37 -16.78
C GLN A 49 -13.59 4.12 -15.44
N ARG A 50 -14.21 3.54 -14.41
CA ARG A 50 -14.21 4.10 -13.07
C ARG A 50 -12.80 4.16 -12.49
N LEU A 51 -12.04 3.07 -12.59
CA LEU A 51 -10.66 3.00 -12.13
C LEU A 51 -9.77 4.04 -12.83
N ARG A 52 -9.86 4.17 -14.16
CA ARG A 52 -9.12 5.18 -14.92
C ARG A 52 -9.51 6.62 -14.59
N SER A 53 -10.69 6.84 -14.03
CA SER A 53 -11.13 8.17 -13.60
C SER A 53 -10.65 8.56 -12.20
N MET A 54 -10.05 7.62 -11.46
CA MET A 54 -9.57 7.89 -10.11
C MET A 54 -8.34 8.80 -10.14
N PRO A 55 -8.22 9.72 -9.17
CA PRO A 55 -7.05 10.60 -9.07
C PRO A 55 -5.78 9.79 -8.87
N SER A 56 -4.70 10.20 -9.55
CA SER A 56 -3.38 9.57 -9.47
C SER A 56 -3.35 8.08 -9.83
N VAL A 57 -4.33 7.56 -10.58
CA VAL A 57 -4.31 6.18 -11.08
C VAL A 57 -3.82 6.14 -12.53
N GLU A 58 -2.78 5.35 -12.75
CA GLU A 58 -2.11 5.16 -14.05
C GLU A 58 -1.95 3.66 -14.35
N ASP A 59 -1.50 3.34 -15.57
CA ASP A 59 -1.16 1.99 -16.03
C ASP A 59 -2.26 0.94 -15.86
N VAL A 60 -3.53 1.34 -16.02
CA VAL A 60 -4.68 0.44 -15.90
C VAL A 60 -4.68 -0.60 -17.03
N ALA A 61 -4.43 -1.85 -16.66
CA ALA A 61 -4.41 -3.00 -17.55
C ALA A 61 -5.23 -4.18 -17.00
N LEU A 62 -5.95 -4.87 -17.90
CA LEU A 62 -6.61 -6.13 -17.57
C LEU A 62 -5.56 -7.25 -17.51
N GLU A 63 -5.59 -8.02 -16.43
CA GLU A 63 -4.91 -9.31 -16.30
C GLU A 63 -5.97 -10.42 -16.36
N THR A 64 -5.96 -11.20 -17.43
CA THR A 64 -6.86 -12.36 -17.58
C THR A 64 -6.49 -13.46 -16.60
N ARG A 65 -7.40 -14.41 -16.39
CA ARG A 65 -7.16 -15.59 -15.54
C ARG A 65 -5.90 -16.37 -15.96
N GLU A 66 -5.70 -16.51 -17.27
CA GLU A 66 -4.53 -17.18 -17.85
C GLU A 66 -3.25 -16.39 -17.59
N GLN A 67 -3.28 -15.05 -17.74
CA GLN A 67 -2.13 -14.19 -17.45
C GLN A 67 -1.77 -14.22 -15.97
N ALA A 68 -2.77 -14.16 -15.09
CA ALA A 68 -2.59 -14.27 -13.64
C ALA A 68 -1.96 -15.62 -13.25
N TYR A 69 -2.42 -16.71 -13.86
CA TYR A 69 -1.88 -18.05 -13.63
C TYR A 69 -0.40 -18.17 -14.04
N GLU A 70 -0.05 -17.69 -15.24
CA GLU A 70 1.33 -17.73 -15.73
C GLU A 70 2.26 -16.80 -14.92
N SER A 71 1.78 -15.62 -14.52
CA SER A 71 2.50 -14.71 -13.62
C SER A 71 2.77 -15.36 -12.24
N LEU A 72 1.77 -16.06 -11.70
CA LEU A 72 1.90 -16.76 -10.41
C LEU A 72 2.88 -17.94 -10.50
N LYS A 73 2.86 -18.71 -11.60
CA LYS A 73 3.84 -19.76 -11.88
C LYS A 73 5.27 -19.23 -11.88
N GLU A 74 5.51 -18.12 -12.57
CA GLU A 74 6.84 -17.52 -12.62
C GLU A 74 7.27 -17.02 -11.23
N SER A 75 6.34 -16.43 -10.48
CA SER A 75 6.58 -15.94 -9.12
C SER A 75 6.89 -17.05 -8.12
N LEU A 76 6.35 -18.25 -8.33
CA LEU A 76 6.51 -19.43 -7.47
C LEU A 76 7.42 -20.50 -8.07
N LYS A 77 8.22 -20.17 -9.09
CA LYS A 77 9.12 -21.14 -9.74
C LYS A 77 10.11 -21.79 -8.76
N ASP A 78 10.49 -21.07 -7.72
CA ASP A 78 11.38 -21.53 -6.65
C ASP A 78 10.64 -22.20 -5.48
N SER A 79 9.33 -22.39 -5.60
CA SER A 79 8.46 -23.01 -4.59
C SER A 79 7.40 -23.91 -5.25
N PRO A 80 7.81 -24.97 -5.96
CA PRO A 80 6.92 -25.82 -6.78
C PRO A 80 5.82 -26.52 -5.97
N ASP A 81 6.05 -26.78 -4.69
CA ASP A 81 5.04 -27.37 -3.81
C ASP A 81 3.79 -26.49 -3.68
N LEU A 82 3.93 -25.16 -3.82
CA LEU A 82 2.81 -24.20 -3.81
C LEU A 82 2.02 -24.18 -5.13
N LEU A 83 2.57 -24.77 -6.19
CA LEU A 83 1.93 -24.83 -7.52
C LEU A 83 1.14 -26.11 -7.76
N ALA A 84 1.32 -27.15 -6.93
CA ALA A 84 0.80 -28.49 -7.18
C ALA A 84 -0.73 -28.57 -7.32
N ASP A 85 -1.47 -27.71 -6.60
CA ASP A 85 -2.93 -27.68 -6.58
C ASP A 85 -3.54 -26.50 -7.36
N LEU A 86 -2.71 -25.65 -7.97
CA LEU A 86 -3.15 -24.43 -8.61
C LEU A 86 -3.64 -24.70 -10.05
N ARG A 87 -4.86 -24.25 -10.37
CA ARG A 87 -5.43 -24.32 -11.72
C ARG A 87 -5.79 -22.93 -12.24
N PRO A 88 -5.75 -22.67 -13.55
CA PRO A 88 -6.14 -21.36 -14.10
C PRO A 88 -7.57 -20.97 -13.75
N GLU A 89 -8.48 -21.94 -13.62
CA GLU A 89 -9.91 -21.68 -13.40
C GLU A 89 -10.20 -21.09 -12.02
N VAL A 90 -9.27 -21.21 -11.07
CA VAL A 90 -9.41 -20.59 -9.74
C VAL A 90 -8.78 -19.20 -9.68
N MET A 91 -8.10 -18.75 -10.74
CA MET A 91 -7.53 -17.41 -10.77
C MET A 91 -8.64 -16.38 -11.05
N PRO A 92 -8.80 -15.34 -10.23
CA PRO A 92 -9.68 -14.23 -10.56
C PRO A 92 -9.09 -13.42 -11.72
N GLU A 93 -9.97 -12.90 -12.58
CA GLU A 93 -9.59 -11.84 -13.51
C GLU A 93 -9.41 -10.54 -12.71
N SER A 94 -8.45 -9.69 -13.08
CA SER A 94 -8.23 -8.46 -12.33
C SER A 94 -7.80 -7.29 -13.20
N PHE A 95 -8.04 -6.06 -12.72
CA PHE A 95 -7.34 -4.88 -13.23
C PHE A 95 -6.12 -4.61 -12.35
N ARG A 96 -4.97 -4.43 -13.00
CA ARG A 96 -3.73 -3.93 -12.39
C ARG A 96 -3.61 -2.44 -12.69
N ALA A 97 -3.20 -1.67 -11.70
CA ALA A 97 -2.96 -0.23 -11.85
C ALA A 97 -1.89 0.25 -10.87
N THR A 98 -1.36 1.44 -11.12
CA THR A 98 -0.44 2.15 -10.24
C THR A 98 -1.12 3.37 -9.67
N VAL A 99 -1.15 3.53 -8.35
CA VAL A 99 -1.50 4.80 -7.70
C VAL A 99 -0.21 5.59 -7.50
N THR A 100 -0.04 6.67 -8.26
CA THR A 100 1.19 7.47 -8.25
C THR A 100 1.37 8.31 -6.98
N ASP A 101 0.29 8.56 -6.26
CA ASP A 101 0.28 9.20 -4.93
C ASP A 101 -0.19 8.19 -3.87
N ALA A 102 0.76 7.51 -3.22
CA ALA A 102 0.46 6.50 -2.22
C ALA A 102 -0.36 7.02 -1.04
N SER A 103 -0.30 8.33 -0.73
CA SER A 103 -1.04 8.91 0.40
C SER A 103 -2.57 8.80 0.23
N ILE A 104 -3.06 8.65 -1.01
CA ILE A 104 -4.49 8.47 -1.30
C ILE A 104 -4.84 7.04 -1.72
N ALA A 105 -3.86 6.14 -1.81
CA ALA A 105 -4.07 4.80 -2.36
C ALA A 105 -5.05 3.96 -1.55
N GLU A 106 -5.07 4.12 -0.23
CA GLU A 106 -6.06 3.46 0.64
C GLU A 106 -7.48 4.01 0.40
N ALA A 107 -7.65 5.31 0.13
CA ALA A 107 -8.97 5.84 -0.21
C ALA A 107 -9.44 5.33 -1.58
N VAL A 108 -8.53 5.17 -2.55
CA VAL A 108 -8.83 4.53 -3.84
C VAL A 108 -9.22 3.07 -3.65
N GLU A 109 -8.49 2.30 -2.83
CA GLU A 109 -8.83 0.90 -2.46
C GLU A 109 -10.27 0.83 -1.93
N LEU A 110 -10.57 1.62 -0.89
CA LEU A 110 -11.88 1.61 -0.24
C LEU A 110 -13.01 1.97 -1.21
N VAL A 111 -12.85 3.02 -2.01
CA VAL A 111 -13.90 3.46 -2.93
C VAL A 111 -14.11 2.46 -4.07
N MET A 112 -13.05 1.84 -4.57
CA MET A 112 -13.17 0.85 -5.64
C MET A 112 -13.75 -0.48 -5.14
N ALA A 113 -13.55 -0.83 -3.86
CA ALA A 113 -14.16 -2.03 -3.26
C ALA A 113 -15.70 -1.96 -3.18
N GLU A 114 -16.30 -0.77 -3.26
CA GLU A 114 -17.76 -0.59 -3.27
C GLU A 114 -18.37 -0.60 -4.68
N VAL A 115 -17.57 -0.82 -5.73
CA VAL A 115 -18.03 -0.80 -7.12
C VAL A 115 -18.61 -2.16 -7.51
N ASP A 116 -19.81 -2.15 -8.11
CA ASP A 116 -20.45 -3.35 -8.66
C ASP A 116 -19.53 -4.11 -9.64
N GLY A 117 -19.38 -5.42 -9.45
CA GLY A 117 -18.47 -6.26 -10.23
C GLY A 117 -17.05 -6.38 -9.67
N VAL A 118 -16.74 -5.73 -8.55
CA VAL A 118 -15.46 -5.86 -7.84
C VAL A 118 -15.63 -6.78 -6.63
N GLU A 119 -14.83 -7.84 -6.59
CA GLU A 119 -14.82 -8.83 -5.51
C GLU A 119 -13.90 -8.39 -4.35
N ASP A 120 -12.68 -7.95 -4.68
CA ASP A 120 -11.70 -7.48 -3.70
C ASP A 120 -10.73 -6.48 -4.34
N VAL A 121 -10.12 -5.65 -3.50
CA VAL A 121 -9.07 -4.73 -3.90
C VAL A 121 -7.84 -4.93 -3.02
N ALA A 122 -6.73 -5.31 -3.62
CA ALA A 122 -5.46 -5.46 -2.93
C ALA A 122 -4.52 -4.30 -3.24
N LEU A 123 -3.93 -3.76 -2.18
CA LEU A 123 -2.88 -2.77 -2.24
C LEU A 123 -1.55 -3.39 -1.81
N ARG A 124 -0.49 -3.05 -2.56
CA ARG A 124 0.88 -3.46 -2.28
C ARG A 124 1.86 -2.36 -2.65
N THR A 125 3.11 -2.45 -2.20
CA THR A 125 4.17 -1.63 -2.79
C THR A 125 4.29 -1.92 -4.28
N ALA A 126 4.49 -0.85 -5.08
CA ALA A 126 4.92 -1.01 -6.45
C ALA A 126 6.25 -1.78 -6.49
N GLN A 127 6.44 -2.61 -7.52
CA GLN A 127 7.68 -3.36 -7.67
C GLN A 127 8.78 -2.41 -8.12
N THR A 128 9.84 -2.32 -7.32
CA THR A 128 11.01 -1.48 -7.60
C THR A 128 12.30 -2.31 -7.57
N ASP A 129 13.28 -1.89 -8.36
CA ASP A 129 14.65 -2.41 -8.33
C ASP A 129 15.62 -1.23 -8.19
N PRO A 130 16.32 -1.09 -7.04
CA PRO A 130 16.35 -2.01 -5.91
C PRO A 130 15.06 -1.98 -5.06
N LEU A 131 14.81 -3.07 -4.33
CA LEU A 131 13.75 -3.13 -3.32
C LEU A 131 13.97 -2.05 -2.24
N PRO A 132 12.89 -1.49 -1.68
CA PRO A 132 13.02 -0.52 -0.60
C PRO A 132 13.58 -1.19 0.65
N SER A 133 14.36 -0.43 1.42
CA SER A 133 14.98 -0.93 2.66
C SER A 133 13.95 -1.14 3.77
N ARG A 134 12.84 -0.40 3.72
CA ARG A 134 11.74 -0.42 4.67
C ARG A 134 10.41 -0.60 3.98
N ILE A 135 9.43 -1.07 4.73
CA ILE A 135 8.06 -1.30 4.30
C ILE A 135 7.10 -0.80 5.37
N GLY A 136 5.99 -0.20 4.95
CA GLY A 136 4.87 0.10 5.82
C GLY A 136 3.98 -1.12 5.99
N VAL A 137 3.42 -1.30 7.18
CA VAL A 137 2.49 -2.37 7.50
C VAL A 137 1.22 -1.78 8.10
N ILE A 138 0.08 -2.15 7.54
CA ILE A 138 -1.24 -1.82 8.08
C ILE A 138 -1.91 -3.12 8.49
N VAL A 139 -2.15 -3.29 9.78
CA VAL A 139 -2.96 -4.37 10.35
C VAL A 139 -4.35 -3.82 10.57
N ARG A 140 -5.25 -4.05 9.62
CA ARG A 140 -6.64 -3.63 9.67
C ARG A 140 -7.41 -4.57 10.59
N LEU A 141 -8.20 -4.00 11.49
CA LEU A 141 -9.01 -4.76 12.45
C LEU A 141 -10.43 -4.95 11.93
N GLU A 142 -11.05 -6.04 12.37
CA GLU A 142 -12.47 -6.30 12.12
C GLU A 142 -13.35 -5.16 12.66
N SER A 143 -14.49 -4.93 12.00
CA SER A 143 -15.45 -3.90 12.43
C SER A 143 -16.04 -4.11 13.83
N THR A 144 -16.02 -5.35 14.30
CA THR A 144 -16.58 -5.83 15.56
C THR A 144 -15.52 -6.13 16.61
N VAL A 145 -14.26 -5.72 16.37
CA VAL A 145 -13.14 -6.01 17.27
C VAL A 145 -13.42 -5.50 18.69
N THR A 146 -13.21 -6.37 19.68
CA THR A 146 -13.33 -6.01 21.09
C THR A 146 -12.07 -5.32 21.59
N GLY A 147 -12.17 -4.60 22.72
CA GLY A 147 -11.00 -3.99 23.35
C GLY A 147 -9.91 -5.00 23.75
N GLU A 148 -10.30 -6.23 24.13
CA GLU A 148 -9.38 -7.32 24.47
C GLU A 148 -8.66 -7.88 23.24
N GLN A 149 -9.40 -8.14 22.16
CA GLN A 149 -8.81 -8.56 20.88
C GLN A 149 -7.84 -7.50 20.37
N ARG A 150 -8.26 -6.23 20.33
CA ARG A 150 -7.41 -5.10 19.93
C ARG A 150 -6.11 -5.06 20.74
N ALA A 151 -6.19 -5.17 22.08
CA ALA A 151 -5.01 -5.16 22.94
C ALA A 151 -4.08 -6.36 22.68
N THR A 152 -4.65 -7.52 22.33
CA THR A 152 -3.89 -8.72 21.96
C THR A 152 -3.14 -8.52 20.65
N VAL A 153 -3.80 -7.97 19.63
CA VAL A 153 -3.17 -7.63 18.34
C VAL A 153 -2.07 -6.59 18.53
N GLU A 154 -2.34 -5.51 19.28
CA GLU A 154 -1.34 -4.48 19.57
C GLU A 154 -0.10 -5.05 20.28
N LYS A 155 -0.30 -5.92 21.28
CA LYS A 155 0.80 -6.62 21.95
C LYS A 155 1.61 -7.48 20.99
N ALA A 156 0.95 -8.19 20.07
CA ALA A 156 1.63 -9.03 19.08
C ALA A 156 2.45 -8.18 18.09
N VAL A 157 1.90 -7.09 17.58
CA VAL A 157 2.62 -6.15 16.70
C VAL A 157 3.85 -5.57 17.40
N ARG A 158 3.71 -5.11 18.65
CA ARG A 158 4.84 -4.55 19.42
C ARG A 158 5.90 -5.60 19.79
N ALA A 159 5.59 -6.89 19.68
CA ALA A 159 6.54 -7.98 19.91
C ALA A 159 7.29 -8.39 18.64
N LEU A 160 6.91 -7.87 17.47
CA LEU A 160 7.66 -8.11 16.24
C LEU A 160 9.06 -7.49 16.33
N PRO A 161 10.10 -8.20 15.86
CA PRO A 161 11.43 -7.62 15.75
C PRO A 161 11.38 -6.46 14.73
N ASP A 162 12.09 -5.38 15.07
CA ASP A 162 12.31 -4.22 14.18
C ASP A 162 11.03 -3.47 13.73
N ALA A 163 9.89 -3.71 14.39
CA ALA A 163 8.70 -2.88 14.23
C ALA A 163 8.93 -1.51 14.89
N GLU A 164 8.83 -0.45 14.10
CA GLU A 164 9.03 0.93 14.51
C GLU A 164 7.79 1.77 14.23
N SER A 165 7.63 2.87 14.98
CA SER A 165 6.49 3.80 14.81
C SER A 165 5.14 3.10 14.91
N VAL A 166 5.00 2.13 15.84
CA VAL A 166 3.74 1.41 16.04
C VAL A 166 2.68 2.33 16.63
N GLU A 167 1.74 2.72 15.78
CA GLU A 167 0.61 3.58 16.09
C GLU A 167 -0.71 2.83 15.90
N PHE A 168 -1.64 3.04 16.84
CA PHE A 168 -2.99 2.58 16.70
C PHE A 168 -3.86 3.74 16.20
N GLU A 169 -4.57 3.50 15.10
CA GLU A 169 -5.46 4.45 14.48
C GLU A 169 -6.92 3.99 14.62
N GLU A 170 -7.74 4.80 15.27
CA GLU A 170 -9.18 4.58 15.36
C GLU A 170 -9.85 4.76 14.00
N ARG A 171 -10.99 4.09 13.77
CA ARG A 171 -11.78 4.22 12.53
C ARG A 171 -12.01 5.67 12.13
N ASP A 172 -12.57 6.48 13.04
CA ASP A 172 -12.95 7.85 12.72
C ASP A 172 -11.71 8.73 12.45
N ALA A 173 -10.57 8.42 13.11
CA ALA A 173 -9.30 9.08 12.83
C ALA A 173 -8.75 8.71 11.43
N ALA A 174 -8.85 7.43 11.04
CA ALA A 174 -8.49 6.98 9.70
C ALA A 174 -9.30 7.69 8.62
N TYR A 175 -10.61 7.83 8.84
CA TYR A 175 -11.48 8.59 7.93
C TYR A 175 -11.05 10.06 7.81
N GLU A 176 -10.82 10.76 8.93
CA GLU A 176 -10.39 12.17 8.87
C GLU A 176 -9.03 12.34 8.19
N ARG A 177 -8.07 11.43 8.44
CA ARG A 177 -6.77 11.44 7.74
C ARG A 177 -6.94 11.27 6.24
N LEU A 178 -7.67 10.25 5.79
CA LEU A 178 -7.88 9.98 4.37
C LEU A 178 -8.67 11.11 3.70
N ARG A 179 -9.69 11.66 4.38
CA ARG A 179 -10.45 12.82 3.92
C ARG A 179 -9.55 14.04 3.71
N GLU A 180 -8.60 14.28 4.61
CA GLU A 180 -7.62 15.36 4.48
C GLU A 180 -6.67 15.12 3.31
N GLN A 181 -6.09 13.90 3.21
CA GLN A 181 -5.17 13.52 2.14
C GLN A 181 -5.81 13.61 0.75
N CYS A 182 -7.11 13.34 0.66
CA CYS A 182 -7.86 13.41 -0.59
C CYS A 182 -8.31 14.83 -0.97
N ARG A 183 -8.04 15.87 -0.16
CA ARG A 183 -8.45 17.25 -0.49
C ARG A 183 -7.89 17.69 -1.83
N GLY A 184 -8.78 18.16 -2.71
CA GLY A 184 -8.44 18.60 -4.06
C GLY A 184 -8.15 17.47 -5.05
N LYS A 185 -8.33 16.19 -4.67
CA LYS A 185 -8.11 15.01 -5.52
C LYS A 185 -9.41 14.57 -6.20
N GLY A 186 -10.05 15.50 -6.92
CA GLY A 186 -11.33 15.24 -7.59
C GLY A 186 -12.45 14.86 -6.61
N ASP A 187 -13.31 13.93 -7.03
CA ASP A 187 -14.50 13.52 -6.27
C ASP A 187 -14.22 12.46 -5.19
N LEU A 188 -12.96 12.07 -4.97
CA LEU A 188 -12.59 10.98 -4.06
C LEU A 188 -13.07 11.24 -2.62
N VAL A 189 -12.94 12.47 -2.12
CA VAL A 189 -13.43 12.87 -0.78
C VAL A 189 -14.93 12.68 -0.64
N THR A 190 -15.70 12.93 -1.71
CA THR A 190 -17.16 12.84 -1.70
C THR A 190 -17.63 11.39 -1.70
N GLN A 191 -16.81 10.50 -2.25
CA GLN A 191 -17.10 9.07 -2.38
C GLN A 191 -16.67 8.28 -1.14
N LEU A 192 -15.65 8.77 -0.43
CA LEU A 192 -15.17 8.18 0.81
C LEU A 192 -16.18 8.43 1.95
N GLY A 193 -16.78 7.36 2.44
CA GLY A 193 -17.65 7.37 3.62
C GLY A 193 -16.94 6.91 4.90
N PRO A 194 -17.30 7.44 6.08
CA PRO A 194 -16.68 7.05 7.35
C PRO A 194 -16.82 5.56 7.67
N GLN A 195 -17.91 4.93 7.22
CA GLN A 195 -18.17 3.50 7.42
C GLN A 195 -17.21 2.57 6.66
N MET A 196 -16.54 3.09 5.62
CA MET A 196 -15.61 2.32 4.79
C MET A 196 -14.27 2.10 5.50
N THR A 197 -13.90 3.01 6.39
CA THR A 197 -12.66 2.89 7.17
C THR A 197 -12.80 1.89 8.32
N ARG A 198 -11.65 1.42 8.81
CA ARG A 198 -11.53 0.48 9.94
C ARG A 198 -10.43 0.94 10.87
N ALA A 199 -10.52 0.54 12.14
CA ALA A 199 -9.41 0.72 13.06
C ALA A 199 -8.20 -0.11 12.58
N SER A 200 -6.98 0.38 12.81
CA SER A 200 -5.77 -0.30 12.36
C SER A 200 -4.57 -0.06 13.27
N LEU A 201 -3.61 -0.97 13.23
CA LEU A 201 -2.24 -0.72 13.70
C LEU A 201 -1.36 -0.44 12.48
N ARG A 202 -0.65 0.68 12.51
CA ARG A 202 0.26 1.14 11.47
C ARG A 202 1.67 1.18 12.01
N PHE A 203 2.62 0.67 11.25
CA PHE A 203 4.03 0.69 11.62
C PHE A 203 4.90 0.48 10.39
N GLN A 204 6.20 0.69 10.56
CA GLN A 204 7.18 0.37 9.53
C GLN A 204 8.19 -0.64 10.06
N MET A 205 8.76 -1.43 9.16
CA MET A 205 9.82 -2.38 9.50
C MET A 205 10.77 -2.59 8.32
N PRO A 206 11.96 -3.19 8.53
CA PRO A 206 12.84 -3.60 7.45
C PRO A 206 12.15 -4.59 6.51
N LEU A 207 12.36 -4.45 5.20
CA LEU A 207 11.89 -5.45 4.23
C LEU A 207 12.84 -6.65 4.24
N ASP A 208 12.48 -7.73 4.95
CA ASP A 208 13.25 -8.98 4.97
C ASP A 208 12.87 -9.86 3.76
N PRO A 209 13.81 -10.27 2.89
CA PRO A 209 13.56 -11.22 1.81
C PRO A 209 13.02 -12.58 2.30
N LYS A 210 13.27 -12.98 3.54
CA LYS A 210 12.76 -14.22 4.15
C LYS A 210 11.34 -14.07 4.71
N GLY A 211 10.79 -12.86 4.66
CA GLY A 211 9.44 -12.56 5.08
C GLY A 211 9.40 -11.91 6.47
N PRO A 212 8.58 -10.85 6.66
CA PRO A 212 8.57 -10.02 7.86
C PRO A 212 7.95 -10.66 9.13
N GLY A 213 7.78 -11.99 9.18
CA GLY A 213 7.14 -12.66 10.32
C GLY A 213 5.65 -12.34 10.53
N LEU A 214 5.00 -11.70 9.55
CA LEU A 214 3.62 -11.19 9.68
C LEU A 214 2.52 -12.26 9.56
N ALA A 215 2.85 -13.46 9.10
CA ALA A 215 1.87 -14.53 8.86
C ALA A 215 1.11 -14.94 10.14
N GLU A 216 1.74 -14.80 11.31
CA GLU A 216 1.08 -15.10 12.59
C GLU A 216 0.06 -14.03 12.99
N LEU A 217 0.21 -12.78 12.53
CA LEU A 217 -0.76 -11.72 12.82
C LEU A 217 -2.11 -11.99 12.15
N LEU A 218 -2.11 -12.54 10.93
CA LEU A 218 -3.32 -12.89 10.18
C LEU A 218 -4.18 -13.96 10.88
N LYS A 219 -3.61 -14.70 11.84
CA LYS A 219 -4.30 -15.75 12.59
C LYS A 219 -4.93 -15.24 13.89
N LEU A 220 -4.69 -13.98 14.25
CA LEU A 220 -5.20 -13.41 15.49
C LEU A 220 -6.67 -13.00 15.33
N ASP A 221 -7.48 -13.35 16.32
CA ASP A 221 -8.88 -12.94 16.37
C ASP A 221 -9.01 -11.41 16.35
N GLY A 222 -9.87 -10.89 15.47
CA GLY A 222 -10.09 -9.46 15.30
C GLY A 222 -9.17 -8.79 14.28
N VAL A 223 -8.26 -9.53 13.63
CA VAL A 223 -7.52 -9.06 12.45
C VAL A 223 -8.33 -9.38 11.20
N ASP A 224 -8.64 -8.34 10.41
CA ASP A 224 -9.29 -8.45 9.11
C ASP A 224 -8.26 -8.73 8.03
N VAL A 225 -7.22 -7.88 7.95
CA VAL A 225 -6.16 -8.06 6.97
C VAL A 225 -4.84 -7.41 7.39
N VAL A 226 -3.73 -7.96 6.90
CA VAL A 226 -2.39 -7.37 7.00
C VAL A 226 -1.93 -6.95 5.61
N ARG A 227 -1.63 -5.66 5.42
CA ARG A 227 -1.16 -5.09 4.16
C ARG A 227 0.29 -4.65 4.27
N LEU A 228 1.09 -4.98 3.26
CA LEU A 228 2.43 -4.43 3.04
C LEU A 228 2.32 -3.28 2.04
N VAL A 229 2.65 -2.08 2.47
CA VAL A 229 2.40 -0.83 1.72
C VAL A 229 3.64 0.06 1.70
N PRO A 230 3.73 1.05 0.79
CA PRO A 230 4.78 2.07 0.86
C PRO A 230 4.82 2.74 2.23
N VAL A 231 6.02 3.08 2.70
CA VAL A 231 6.20 3.75 4.01
C VAL A 231 5.43 5.08 4.10
N ALA A 232 5.25 5.78 2.97
CA ALA A 232 4.45 7.00 2.89
C ALA A 232 2.97 6.84 3.30
N MET A 233 2.49 5.62 3.52
CA MET A 233 1.13 5.32 3.96
C MET A 233 0.99 5.08 5.48
N VAL A 234 2.09 4.99 6.22
CA VAL A 234 2.10 4.66 7.66
C VAL A 234 2.75 5.71 8.52
#